data_AF-A0A6M1S0K2-F1
#
_entry.id   AF-A0A6M1S0K2-F1
#
_cell.length_a   1.000
_cell.length_b   1.000
_cell.length_c   1.000
_cell.angle_alpha   90.00
_cell.angle_beta   90.00
_cell.angle_gamma   90.00
#
_symmetry.space_group_name_H-M   'P 1'
#
loop_
_entity.id
_entity.type
_entity.pdbx_description
1 polymer ?
#
loop_
_entity_poly.entity_id
_entity_poly.type
_entity_poly.pdbx_seq_one_letter_code
_entity_poly.pdbx_strand_id
1 'polypeptide(L)'
;MSDQLLHIISFIVHVRPDALTQTTAWITQNTVGEVRGEDAAGKLVVVAEHTDEQQLLALMDHVREQPGVIDAAFVYHEVVDAQAADEPHVQEGEQ
;
A
#
# COMPACT_ATOMS: atom_id res chain seq x y z
N MET A 1 -14.72 -13.35 20.27
CA MET A 1 -14.67 -12.65 18.98
C MET A 1 -13.84 -11.40 19.25
N SER A 2 -12.60 -11.40 18.80
CA SER A 2 -11.73 -10.22 18.97
C SER A 2 -12.00 -9.33 17.77
N ASP A 3 -12.74 -8.23 17.97
CA ASP A 3 -12.86 -7.14 16.99
C ASP A 3 -11.47 -6.53 16.78
N GLN A 4 -10.71 -7.09 15.83
CA GLN A 4 -9.42 -6.53 15.43
C GLN A 4 -9.66 -5.74 14.15
N LEU A 5 -9.49 -4.43 14.24
CA LEU A 5 -9.60 -3.54 13.09
C LEU A 5 -8.36 -3.70 12.21
N LEU A 6 -8.57 -3.80 10.91
CA LEU A 6 -7.56 -3.78 9.87
C LEU A 6 -7.70 -2.47 9.09
N HIS A 7 -6.62 -1.71 9.01
CA HIS A 7 -6.53 -0.51 8.20
C HIS A 7 -5.93 -0.89 6.85
N ILE A 8 -6.68 -0.68 5.77
CA ILE A 8 -6.22 -0.91 4.40
C ILE A 8 -6.07 0.46 3.73
N ILE A 9 -4.91 0.72 3.14
CA ILE A 9 -4.59 2.01 2.55
C ILE A 9 -4.07 1.83 1.13
N SER A 10 -4.40 2.78 0.26
CA SER A 10 -3.70 2.97 -1.00
C SER A 10 -3.03 4.34 -1.00
N PHE A 11 -1.78 4.37 -1.43
CA PHE A 11 -1.00 5.58 -1.58
C PHE A 11 -0.20 5.56 -2.88
N ILE A 12 0.03 6.74 -3.43
CA ILE A 12 0.89 6.94 -4.58
C ILE A 12 2.28 7.29 -4.08
N VAL A 13 3.28 6.56 -4.55
CA VAL A 13 4.68 6.96 -4.43
C VAL A 13 5.10 7.61 -5.73
N HIS A 14 5.47 8.88 -5.66
CA HIS A 14 6.06 9.60 -6.77
C HIS A 14 7.57 9.58 -6.61
N VAL A 15 8.25 9.02 -7.60
CA VAL A 15 9.71 8.88 -7.66
C VAL A 15 10.24 9.53 -8.93
N ARG A 16 11.55 9.76 -8.96
CA ARG A 16 12.24 10.02 -10.23
C ARG A 16 12.14 8.76 -11.12
N PRO A 17 11.93 8.89 -12.43
CA PRO A 17 11.85 7.75 -13.34
C PRO A 17 13.04 6.78 -13.22
N ASP A 18 14.26 7.31 -13.06
CA ASP A 18 15.47 6.49 -12.91
C ASP A 18 15.53 5.69 -11.60
N ALA A 19 14.73 6.06 -10.60
CA ALA A 19 14.62 5.37 -9.32
C ALA A 19 13.46 4.37 -9.27
N LEU A 20 12.59 4.33 -10.29
CA LEU A 20 11.36 3.53 -10.29
C LEU A 20 11.63 2.05 -9.95
N THR A 21 12.47 1.39 -10.74
CA THR A 21 12.81 -0.03 -10.52
C THR A 21 13.42 -0.29 -9.14
N GLN A 22 14.25 0.65 -8.65
CA GLN A 22 14.88 0.53 -7.34
C GLN A 22 13.85 0.65 -6.22
N THR A 23 12.97 1.65 -6.29
CA THR A 23 11.94 1.89 -5.28
C THR A 23 10.92 0.75 -5.26
N THR A 24 10.45 0.26 -6.42
CA THR A 24 9.56 -0.91 -6.52
C THR A 24 10.18 -2.14 -5.84
N ALA A 25 11.45 -2.43 -6.14
CA ALA A 25 12.16 -3.55 -5.53
C ALA A 25 12.30 -3.38 -4.01
N TRP A 26 12.60 -2.17 -3.54
CA TRP A 26 12.71 -1.86 -2.13
C TRP A 26 11.37 -2.02 -1.40
N ILE A 27 10.26 -1.50 -1.95
CA ILE A 27 8.90 -1.65 -1.39
C ILE A 27 8.56 -3.14 -1.21
N THR A 28 8.84 -3.95 -2.23
CA THR A 28 8.58 -5.40 -2.23
C THR A 28 9.45 -6.14 -1.21
N GLN A 29 10.74 -5.80 -1.12
CA GLN A 29 11.70 -6.48 -0.23
C GLN A 29 11.50 -6.13 1.25
N ASN A 30 10.98 -4.94 1.55
CA ASN A 30 10.77 -4.48 2.92
C ASN A 30 9.32 -4.69 3.39
N THR A 31 8.51 -5.44 2.62
CA THR A 31 7.11 -5.75 2.95
C THR A 31 6.31 -4.48 3.30
N VAL A 32 6.58 -3.38 2.59
CA VAL A 32 5.86 -2.12 2.82
C VAL A 32 4.42 -2.22 2.36
N GLY A 33 4.19 -2.98 1.29
CA GLY A 33 2.89 -3.21 0.68
C GLY A 33 3.02 -3.89 -0.67
N GLU A 34 1.90 -4.11 -1.32
CA GLU A 34 1.81 -4.64 -2.68
C GLU A 34 1.81 -3.48 -3.69
N VAL A 35 2.70 -3.54 -4.68
CA VAL A 35 2.69 -2.61 -5.81
C VAL A 35 1.62 -3.07 -6.80
N ARG A 36 0.55 -2.28 -6.96
CA ARG A 36 -0.59 -2.58 -7.83
C ARG A 36 -0.47 -1.98 -9.23
N GLY A 37 0.43 -1.02 -9.41
CA GLY A 37 0.62 -0.35 -10.69
C GLY A 37 1.84 0.54 -10.69
N GLU A 38 2.43 0.68 -11.87
CA GLU A 38 3.61 1.51 -12.12
C GLU A 38 3.40 2.31 -13.41
N ASP A 39 3.91 3.53 -13.44
CA ASP A 39 3.93 4.38 -14.62
C ASP A 39 5.35 4.88 -14.92
N ALA A 40 5.70 4.92 -16.19
CA ALA A 40 7.04 5.33 -16.64
C ALA A 40 7.39 6.78 -16.27
N ALA A 41 6.40 7.62 -15.94
CA ALA A 41 6.66 8.97 -15.41
C ALA A 41 7.11 8.96 -13.94
N GLY A 42 7.27 7.79 -13.30
CA GLY A 42 7.76 7.68 -11.93
C GLY A 42 6.65 7.57 -10.89
N LYS A 43 5.49 7.00 -11.21
CA LYS A 43 4.40 6.84 -10.25
C LYS A 43 4.19 5.37 -9.91
N LEU A 44 4.03 5.08 -8.63
CA LEU A 44 3.73 3.75 -8.11
C LEU A 44 2.42 3.82 -7.32
N VAL A 45 1.53 2.86 -7.55
CA VAL A 45 0.36 2.63 -6.70
C VAL A 45 0.71 1.51 -5.74
N VAL A 46 0.68 1.80 -4.44
CA VAL A 46 0.96 0.82 -3.39
C VAL A 46 -0.27 0.63 -2.53
N VAL A 47 -0.57 -0.62 -2.19
CA VAL A 47 -1.59 -0.99 -1.21
C VAL A 47 -0.91 -1.63 -0.01
N ALA A 48 -1.18 -1.11 1.17
CA ALA A 48 -0.65 -1.63 2.42
C ALA A 48 -1.77 -1.82 3.42
N GLU A 49 -1.61 -2.80 4.31
CA GLU A 49 -2.56 -3.07 5.37
C GLU A 49 -1.85 -3.32 6.69
N HIS A 50 -2.47 -2.87 7.79
CA HIS A 50 -1.95 -3.11 9.12
C HIS A 50 -3.07 -2.99 10.16
N THR A 51 -2.95 -3.70 11.28
CA THR A 51 -3.86 -3.59 12.42
C THR A 51 -3.58 -2.38 13.33
N ASP A 52 -2.61 -1.55 12.93
CA ASP A 52 -2.15 -0.36 13.65
C ASP A 52 -1.88 0.75 12.63
N GLU A 53 -2.73 1.78 12.66
CA GLU A 53 -2.63 2.96 11.80
C GLU A 53 -1.27 3.66 11.92
N GLN A 54 -0.65 3.67 13.11
CA GLN A 54 0.64 4.33 13.31
C GLN A 54 1.77 3.63 12.54
N GLN A 55 1.68 2.30 12.38
CA GLN A 55 2.65 1.55 11.57
C GLN A 55 2.51 1.90 10.08
N LEU A 56 1.30 2.12 9.58
CA LEU A 56 1.09 2.56 8.20
C LEU A 56 1.68 3.95 7.94
N LEU A 57 1.47 4.89 8.86
CA LEU A 57 2.06 6.22 8.78
C LEU A 57 3.60 6.15 8.79
N ALA A 58 4.17 5.36 9.71
CA ALA A 58 5.62 5.16 9.78
C ALA A 58 6.17 4.51 8.51
N LEU A 59 5.48 3.52 7.92
CA LEU A 59 5.86 2.92 6.64
C LEU A 59 5.90 3.96 5.52
N MET A 60 4.92 4.86 5.45
CA MET A 60 4.91 5.93 4.45
C MET A 60 6.04 6.93 4.65
N ASP A 61 6.39 7.26 5.90
CA ASP A 61 7.54 8.13 6.17
C ASP A 61 8.86 7.44 5.74
N HIS A 62 9.04 6.14 6.02
CA HIS A 62 10.20 5.40 5.51
C HIS A 62 10.26 5.34 3.98
N VAL A 63 9.12 5.27 3.29
CA VAL A 63 9.06 5.37 1.83
C VAL A 63 9.54 6.74 1.37
N ARG A 64 9.07 7.82 2.01
CA ARG A 64 9.46 9.20 1.66
C ARG A 64 10.96 9.46 1.83
N GLU A 65 11.60 8.76 2.75
CA GLU A 65 13.04 8.84 2.99
C GLU A 65 13.87 8.09 1.95
N GLN A 66 13.26 7.27 1.08
CA GLN A 66 14.02 6.51 0.09
C GLN A 66 14.66 7.41 -0.97
N PRO A 67 15.91 7.12 -1.37
CA PRO A 67 16.58 7.86 -2.43
C PRO A 67 15.75 7.88 -3.72
N GLY A 68 15.51 9.07 -4.25
CA GLY A 68 14.76 9.26 -5.50
C GLY A 68 13.25 9.35 -5.32
N VAL A 69 12.70 9.13 -4.13
CA VAL A 69 11.30 9.46 -3.80
C VAL A 69 11.15 10.97 -3.72
N ILE A 70 10.11 11.47 -4.38
CA ILE A 70 9.70 12.88 -4.41
C ILE A 70 8.59 13.09 -3.39
N ASP A 71 7.62 12.17 -3.36
CA ASP A 71 6.50 12.23 -2.43
C ASP A 71 5.84 10.84 -2.26
N ALA A 72 5.14 10.66 -1.15
CA ALA A 72 4.20 9.55 -0.94
C ALA A 72 2.88 10.11 -0.41
N ALA A 73 1.79 9.95 -1.16
CA ALA A 73 0.51 10.59 -0.89
C ALA A 73 -0.62 9.58 -0.77
N PHE A 74 -1.42 9.69 0.30
CA PHE A 74 -2.62 8.89 0.50
C PHE A 74 -3.67 9.16 -0.58
N VAL A 75 -4.28 8.09 -1.08
CA VAL A 75 -5.42 8.13 -2.01
C VAL A 75 -6.66 7.55 -1.36
N TYR A 76 -6.50 6.46 -0.62
CA TYR A 76 -7.61 5.72 -0.05
C TYR A 76 -7.25 5.16 1.33
N HIS A 77 -8.25 5.12 2.22
CA HIS A 77 -8.16 4.53 3.54
C HIS A 77 -9.50 3.89 3.90
N GLU A 78 -9.45 2.61 4.25
CA GLU A 78 -10.59 1.85 4.77
C GLU A 78 -10.21 1.17 6.08
N VAL A 79 -11.19 1.04 6.96
CA VAL A 79 -11.06 0.28 8.21
C VAL A 79 -12.12 -0.80 8.20
N VAL A 80 -11.68 -2.05 8.23
CA VAL A 80 -12.54 -3.23 8.18
C VAL A 80 -12.29 -4.11 9.40
N ASP A 81 -13.23 -5.00 9.71
CA ASP A 81 -12.96 -6.09 10.64
C ASP A 81 -11.99 -7.09 9.96
N ALA A 82 -10.88 -7.39 10.62
CA ALA A 82 -9.84 -8.28 10.08
C ALA A 82 -10.37 -9.70 9.79
N GLN A 83 -11.42 -10.16 10.48
CA GLN A 83 -12.04 -11.45 10.21
C GLN A 83 -12.96 -11.41 8.98
N ALA A 84 -13.60 -10.26 8.72
CA ALA A 84 -14.44 -10.06 7.55
C ALA A 84 -13.64 -9.87 6.25
N ALA A 85 -12.39 -9.39 6.34
CA ALA A 85 -11.51 -9.16 5.20
C ALA A 85 -11.06 -10.45 4.50
N ASP A 86 -10.86 -11.54 5.26
CA ASP A 86 -10.39 -12.84 4.76
C ASP A 86 -11.53 -13.74 4.26
N GLU A 87 -12.79 -13.32 4.39
CA GLU A 87 -13.93 -14.06 3.86
C GLU A 87 -13.92 -13.99 2.32
N PRO A 88 -13.74 -15.14 1.61
CA PRO A 88 -13.75 -15.13 0.16
C PRO A 88 -15.12 -14.65 -0.31
N HIS A 89 -15.15 -13.49 -0.97
CA HIS A 89 -16.34 -13.04 -1.68
C HIS A 89 -16.64 -14.05 -2.79
N VAL A 90 -17.58 -14.95 -2.53
CA VAL A 90 -18.18 -15.78 -3.57
C VAL A 90 -18.95 -14.83 -4.47
N GLN A 91 -18.32 -14.44 -5.57
CA GLN A 91 -18.99 -13.71 -6.63
C GLN A 91 -19.96 -14.71 -7.28
N GLU A 92 -21.19 -14.77 -6.78
CA GLU A 92 -22.26 -15.54 -7.39
C GLU A 92 -22.42 -15.04 -8.82
N GLY A 93 -22.01 -15.88 -9.77
CA GLY A 93 -22.05 -15.57 -11.20
C GLY A 93 -23.42 -15.07 -11.59
N GLU A 94 -23.44 -13.87 -12.18
CA GLU A 94 -24.59 -13.33 -12.89
C GLU A 94 -25.02 -14.35 -13.96
N GLN A 95 -26.23 -14.89 -13.82
CA GLN A 95 -26.86 -15.79 -14.79
C GLN A 95 -27.52 -15.02 -15.93
#